data_AF-A0A645AMZ8-F1
#
_entry.id   AF-A0A645AMZ8-F1
#
_cell.length_a   1.000
_cell.length_b   1.000
_cell.length_c   1.000
_cell.angle_alpha   90.00
_cell.angle_beta   90.00
_cell.angle_gamma   90.00
#
_symmetry.space_group_name_H-M   'P 1'
#
loop_
_entity.id
_entity.type
_entity.pdbx_description
1 polymer ?
#
loop_
_entity_poly.entity_id
_entity_poly.type
_entity_poly.pdbx_seq_one_letter_code
_entity_poly.pdbx_strand_id
1 'polypeptide(L)'
;MLDFGQGWRKALNWPGVGPKGSEDGLGHVDIRQLYPGSPRPLRWNILQVPKRIEPGRYRSMVAELFANAGRMGARQLGFMRRALTELYYEAGVLTGDPKLQNGPLGHLQDEHEVELIRNERQSLGEDLDDLHPGTLLESLSPSELQALAVYRSRKLDVSKWVDRLRTYKEKLDRDQVSRTSLEGVLLRLEQFSEGHMAKQYGSSASGTGVEDLGLMGNTDNPWGVIVIEGGAEMDEYSKAALLSLLASILYSDAVTRRREALGGKHFPPMQIFFEEANKVLTGVSGGAASDQGSGESGNPVSHLFQTMWRDGRKYNVFLHLMAQTVSELPSGILSSCANVFVFQTKDPKDRDLILPHLGRSEKGLVNTEYKRYLARIPRTYAIAKLGYSDDVFWLEPVLVRPMIIRSNEPSDLEITQELGAVSLERTASDILATNRSH
;
A
#
# COMPACT_ATOMS: atom_id res chain seq x y z
N MET A 1 -11.93 15.34 7.74
CA MET A 1 -11.09 14.52 8.63
C MET A 1 -11.32 13.07 8.24
N LEU A 2 -10.27 12.42 7.73
CA LEU A 2 -10.26 11.02 7.27
C LEU A 2 -9.87 10.13 8.46
N ASP A 3 -10.80 9.39 9.04
CA ASP A 3 -10.53 8.44 10.14
C ASP A 3 -11.02 7.04 9.75
N PHE A 4 -10.41 6.48 8.71
CA PHE A 4 -10.70 5.13 8.24
C PHE A 4 -10.02 4.09 9.15
N GLY A 5 -10.58 2.89 9.19
CA GLY A 5 -10.05 1.77 9.96
C GLY A 5 -10.42 1.81 11.45
N GLN A 6 -10.80 2.96 12.01
CA GLN A 6 -11.10 3.08 13.44
C GLN A 6 -12.19 2.12 13.90
N GLY A 7 -13.32 2.04 13.19
CA GLY A 7 -14.39 1.08 13.53
C GLY A 7 -13.98 -0.39 13.42
N TRP A 8 -12.93 -0.69 12.66
CA TRP A 8 -12.41 -2.04 12.43
C TRP A 8 -11.47 -2.53 13.53
N ARG A 9 -11.03 -1.68 14.47
CA ARG A 9 -10.27 -2.13 15.65
C ARG A 9 -11.03 -3.15 16.51
N LYS A 10 -12.36 -3.21 16.36
CA LYS A 10 -13.23 -4.27 16.91
C LYS A 10 -12.82 -5.68 16.48
N ALA A 11 -12.05 -5.83 15.40
CA ALA A 11 -11.50 -7.10 14.94
C ALA A 11 -10.69 -7.83 16.02
N LEU A 12 -10.01 -7.08 16.90
CA LEU A 12 -9.29 -7.65 18.04
C LEU A 12 -10.20 -8.49 18.96
N ASN A 13 -11.47 -8.11 19.02
CA ASN A 13 -12.50 -8.72 19.85
C ASN A 13 -13.52 -9.54 19.03
N TRP A 14 -13.21 -9.92 17.78
CA TRP A 14 -14.06 -10.82 17.01
C TRP A 14 -13.86 -12.27 17.45
N PRO A 15 -14.95 -13.04 17.62
CA PRO A 15 -14.87 -14.47 17.87
C PRO A 15 -14.14 -15.22 16.74
N GLY A 16 -13.25 -16.17 17.07
CA GLY A 16 -12.57 -17.01 16.09
C GLY A 16 -11.31 -16.41 15.45
N VAL A 17 -11.02 -15.12 15.67
CA VAL A 17 -9.90 -14.41 15.02
C VAL A 17 -9.02 -13.69 16.03
N GLY A 18 -9.62 -13.05 17.03
CA GLY A 18 -8.88 -12.34 18.07
C GLY A 18 -8.02 -13.27 18.94
N PRO A 19 -6.97 -12.76 19.60
CA PRO A 19 -6.04 -13.58 20.39
C PRO A 19 -6.71 -14.38 21.51
N LYS A 20 -7.84 -13.90 22.03
CA LYS A 20 -8.63 -14.55 23.10
C LYS A 20 -9.63 -15.61 22.62
N GLY A 21 -9.62 -15.96 21.34
CA GLY A 21 -10.63 -16.86 20.79
C GLY A 21 -10.34 -17.45 19.41
N SER A 22 -9.08 -17.42 18.95
CA SER A 22 -8.68 -18.17 17.76
C SER A 22 -8.72 -19.67 18.04
N GLU A 23 -9.15 -20.45 17.04
CA GLU A 23 -9.29 -21.90 17.18
C GLU A 23 -7.95 -22.63 17.38
N ASP A 24 -6.86 -22.03 16.92
CA ASP A 24 -5.50 -22.55 17.04
C ASP A 24 -4.70 -21.94 18.20
N GLY A 25 -5.30 -21.01 18.96
CA GLY A 25 -4.65 -20.30 20.08
C GLY A 25 -3.59 -19.29 19.65
N LEU A 26 -3.48 -18.96 18.36
CA LEU A 26 -2.54 -17.97 17.82
C LEU A 26 -3.24 -16.64 17.53
N GLY A 27 -2.55 -15.52 17.68
CA GLY A 27 -3.10 -14.20 17.33
C GLY A 27 -3.13 -13.99 15.81
N HIS A 28 -4.33 -13.81 15.25
CA HIS A 28 -4.54 -13.54 13.82
C HIS A 28 -4.99 -12.10 13.52
N VAL A 29 -4.85 -11.19 14.48
CA VAL A 29 -5.20 -9.78 14.32
C VAL A 29 -4.03 -8.91 14.73
N ASP A 30 -3.72 -7.90 13.92
CA ASP A 30 -2.83 -6.80 14.31
C ASP A 30 -3.45 -5.48 13.85
N ILE A 31 -3.15 -4.44 14.61
CA ILE A 31 -3.66 -3.08 14.40
C ILE A 31 -2.44 -2.16 14.34
N ARG A 32 -2.33 -1.40 13.26
CA ARG A 32 -1.27 -0.43 13.03
C ARG A 32 -1.86 0.89 12.57
N GLN A 33 -1.20 2.00 12.91
CA GLN A 33 -1.66 3.32 12.53
C GLN A 33 -0.65 4.02 11.61
N LEU A 34 -1.16 4.76 10.62
CA LEU A 34 -0.33 5.64 9.79
C LEU A 34 0.15 6.88 10.55
N TYR A 35 -0.55 7.26 11.62
CA TYR A 35 -0.19 8.40 12.44
C TYR A 35 0.93 8.05 13.46
N PRO A 36 2.00 8.85 13.58
CA PRO A 36 3.11 8.54 14.48
C PRO A 36 2.82 8.64 15.98
N GLY A 37 1.78 9.38 16.39
CA GLY A 37 1.42 9.55 17.80
C GLY A 37 0.65 8.36 18.39
N SER A 38 0.42 7.33 17.58
CA SER A 38 -0.22 6.08 17.97
C SER A 38 0.56 5.29 19.04
N PRO A 39 -0.10 4.45 19.84
CA PRO A 39 0.56 3.39 20.60
C PRO A 39 1.22 2.31 19.71
N ARG A 40 0.71 2.11 18.49
CA ARG A 40 1.17 1.11 17.53
C ARG A 40 1.33 1.69 16.11
N PRO A 41 2.28 2.62 15.90
CA PRO A 41 2.55 3.14 14.57
C PRO A 41 3.06 2.05 13.63
N LEU A 42 2.70 2.16 12.34
CA LEU A 42 3.26 1.34 11.27
C LEU A 42 4.71 1.80 10.99
N ARG A 43 5.69 1.13 11.59
CA ARG A 43 7.11 1.41 11.34
C ARG A 43 7.55 0.86 9.97
N TRP A 44 7.56 1.73 8.97
CA TRP A 44 7.72 1.34 7.56
C TRP A 44 8.65 2.29 6.81
N ASN A 45 9.84 1.83 6.42
CA ASN A 45 10.71 2.62 5.53
C ASN A 45 10.15 2.61 4.10
N ILE A 46 9.55 3.73 3.67
CA ILE A 46 8.92 3.82 2.35
C ILE A 46 9.91 3.80 1.19
N LEU A 47 11.21 4.04 1.45
CA LEU A 47 12.27 3.96 0.44
C LEU A 47 12.99 2.61 0.44
N GLN A 48 12.68 1.71 1.36
CA GLN A 48 13.17 0.33 1.31
C GLN A 48 12.45 -0.43 0.20
N VAL A 49 13.22 -1.11 -0.64
CA VAL A 49 12.68 -1.94 -1.72
C VAL A 49 12.02 -3.19 -1.12
N PRO A 50 10.78 -3.56 -1.51
CA PRO A 50 10.12 -4.79 -1.08
C PRO A 50 10.76 -6.04 -1.69
N LYS A 51 10.64 -7.19 -1.02
CA LYS A 51 11.29 -8.46 -1.40
C LYS A 51 11.00 -8.94 -2.83
N ARG A 52 9.85 -8.58 -3.41
CA ARG A 52 9.38 -9.13 -4.70
C ARG A 52 9.18 -8.07 -5.80
N ILE A 53 9.69 -6.86 -5.59
CA ILE A 53 9.57 -5.77 -6.56
C ILE A 53 10.97 -5.31 -6.97
N GLU A 54 11.22 -5.33 -8.28
CA GLU A 54 12.49 -4.88 -8.85
C GLU A 54 12.79 -3.41 -8.44
N PRO A 55 14.04 -3.08 -8.04
CA PRO A 55 14.36 -1.78 -7.46
C PRO A 55 14.03 -0.57 -8.35
N GLY A 56 14.32 -0.64 -9.65
CA GLY A 56 14.04 0.41 -10.62
C GLY A 56 12.54 0.67 -10.78
N ARG A 57 11.74 -0.39 -10.81
CA ARG A 57 10.27 -0.34 -10.82
C ARG A 57 9.73 0.23 -9.51
N TYR A 58 10.23 -0.21 -8.36
CA TYR A 58 9.81 0.30 -7.04
C TYR A 58 10.07 1.80 -6.92
N ARG A 59 11.29 2.25 -7.28
CA ARG A 59 11.67 3.66 -7.31
C ARG A 59 10.71 4.51 -8.17
N SER A 60 10.38 4.05 -9.37
CA SER A 60 9.43 4.75 -10.25
C SER A 60 8.03 4.81 -9.64
N MET A 61 7.57 3.70 -9.04
CA MET A 61 6.28 3.60 -8.38
C MET A 61 6.16 4.58 -7.20
N VAL A 62 7.19 4.70 -6.34
CA VAL A 62 7.21 5.69 -5.25
C VAL A 62 7.03 7.11 -5.79
N ALA A 63 7.82 7.51 -6.80
CA ALA A 63 7.72 8.85 -7.37
C ALA A 63 6.35 9.13 -7.98
N GLU A 64 5.82 8.17 -8.74
CA GLU A 64 4.52 8.29 -9.41
C GLU A 64 3.36 8.41 -8.42
N LEU A 65 3.31 7.53 -7.41
CA LEU A 65 2.22 7.53 -6.45
C LEU A 65 2.22 8.78 -5.58
N PHE A 66 3.38 9.26 -5.15
CA PHE A 66 3.50 10.51 -4.39
C PHE A 66 3.18 11.74 -5.24
N ALA A 67 3.57 11.75 -6.51
CA ALA A 67 3.20 12.83 -7.44
C ALA A 67 1.68 12.84 -7.66
N ASN A 68 1.08 11.69 -7.91
CA ASN A 68 -0.35 11.56 -8.20
C ASN A 68 -1.23 11.89 -6.99
N ALA A 69 -0.86 11.43 -5.77
CA ALA A 69 -1.56 11.80 -4.54
C ALA A 69 -1.65 13.32 -4.36
N GLY A 70 -0.62 14.05 -4.82
CA GLY A 70 -0.54 15.51 -4.73
C GLY A 70 -1.02 16.25 -5.97
N ARG A 71 -1.51 15.53 -7.00
CA ARG A 71 -1.85 16.04 -8.34
C ARG A 71 -0.72 16.86 -8.99
N MET A 72 0.50 16.36 -8.85
CA MET A 72 1.70 17.02 -9.34
C MET A 72 1.87 16.82 -10.86
N GLY A 73 2.38 17.85 -11.54
CA GLY A 73 2.60 17.82 -12.99
C GLY A 73 3.87 17.04 -13.40
N ALA A 74 4.01 16.78 -14.72
CA ALA A 74 5.12 16.01 -15.27
C ALA A 74 6.52 16.54 -14.88
N ARG A 75 6.68 17.87 -14.76
CA ARG A 75 7.95 18.48 -14.33
C ARG A 75 8.30 18.13 -12.89
N GLN A 76 7.32 18.18 -12.00
CA GLN A 76 7.49 17.84 -10.58
C GLN A 76 7.84 16.35 -10.42
N LEU A 77 7.11 15.48 -11.13
CA LEU A 77 7.43 14.05 -11.21
C LEU A 77 8.86 13.80 -11.73
N GLY A 78 9.29 14.58 -12.73
CA GLY A 78 10.66 14.52 -13.27
C GLY A 78 11.73 14.77 -12.21
N PHE A 79 11.57 15.82 -11.39
CA PHE A 79 12.50 16.11 -10.29
C PHE A 79 12.51 15.00 -9.24
N MET A 80 11.33 14.53 -8.84
CA MET A 80 11.15 13.45 -7.87
C MET A 80 11.86 12.17 -8.31
N ARG A 81 11.61 11.71 -9.55
CA ARG A 81 12.24 10.53 -10.14
C ARG A 81 13.76 10.67 -10.24
N ARG A 82 14.24 11.84 -10.65
CA ARG A 82 15.68 12.10 -10.78
C ARG A 82 16.37 12.00 -9.42
N ALA A 83 15.84 12.69 -8.41
CA ALA A 83 16.42 12.68 -7.07
C ALA A 83 16.44 11.26 -6.46
N LEU A 84 15.35 10.49 -6.60
CA LEU A 84 15.33 9.10 -6.14
C LEU A 84 16.30 8.20 -6.92
N THR A 85 16.47 8.43 -8.23
CA THR A 85 17.41 7.65 -9.05
C THR A 85 18.84 7.87 -8.57
N GLU A 86 19.22 9.13 -8.34
CA GLU A 86 20.55 9.45 -7.82
C GLU A 86 20.77 8.82 -6.43
N LEU A 87 19.79 8.92 -5.53
CA LEU A 87 19.89 8.32 -4.18
C LEU A 87 19.99 6.79 -4.19
N TYR A 88 19.19 6.12 -5.02
CA TYR A 88 19.22 4.66 -5.14
C TYR A 88 20.53 4.19 -5.76
N TYR A 89 21.06 4.92 -6.74
CA TYR A 89 22.34 4.63 -7.36
C TYR A 89 23.50 4.79 -6.37
N GLU A 90 23.57 5.92 -5.67
CA GLU A 90 24.58 6.21 -4.64
C GLU A 90 24.55 5.21 -3.47
N ALA A 91 23.37 4.69 -3.13
CA ALA A 91 23.22 3.69 -2.09
C ALA A 91 23.53 2.26 -2.54
N GLY A 92 23.74 2.03 -3.84
CA GLY A 92 24.02 0.70 -4.39
C GLY A 92 22.78 -0.18 -4.60
N VAL A 93 21.58 0.41 -4.62
CA VAL A 93 20.28 -0.30 -4.58
C VAL A 93 19.85 -0.82 -5.95
N LEU A 94 20.27 -0.16 -7.05
CA LEU A 94 19.94 -0.59 -8.42
C LEU A 94 20.85 -1.74 -8.86
N THR A 95 20.81 -2.87 -8.15
CA THR A 95 21.74 -4.00 -8.26
C THR A 95 21.76 -4.67 -9.64
N GLY A 96 20.67 -4.55 -10.42
CA GLY A 96 20.58 -5.02 -11.80
C GLY A 96 20.92 -3.98 -12.88
N ASP A 97 21.27 -2.73 -12.52
CA ASP A 97 21.63 -1.70 -13.49
C ASP A 97 23.11 -1.89 -13.93
N PRO A 98 23.39 -2.06 -15.24
CA PRO A 98 24.76 -2.20 -15.73
C PRO A 98 25.68 -1.04 -15.33
N LYS A 99 25.15 0.19 -15.17
CA LYS A 99 25.97 1.33 -14.72
C LYS A 99 26.49 1.14 -13.31
N LEU A 100 25.67 0.55 -12.44
CA LEU A 100 26.05 0.27 -11.06
C LEU A 100 26.99 -0.92 -10.97
N GLN A 101 26.73 -1.98 -11.73
CA GLN A 101 27.57 -3.19 -11.79
C GLN A 101 28.99 -2.89 -12.32
N ASN A 102 29.13 -1.95 -13.25
CA ASN A 102 30.44 -1.50 -13.74
C ASN A 102 31.10 -0.43 -12.86
N GLY A 103 30.44 -0.02 -11.77
CA GLY A 103 30.88 1.06 -10.89
C GLY A 103 31.51 0.56 -9.58
N PRO A 104 31.85 1.50 -8.67
CA PRO A 104 32.44 1.18 -7.36
C PRO A 104 31.57 0.31 -6.46
N LEU A 105 30.25 0.27 -6.68
CA LEU A 105 29.29 -0.53 -5.91
C LEU A 105 28.87 -1.83 -6.63
N GLY A 106 29.58 -2.18 -7.71
CA GLY A 106 29.38 -3.35 -8.56
C GLY A 106 29.89 -4.67 -7.97
N HIS A 107 30.23 -4.68 -6.69
CA HIS A 107 30.66 -5.85 -5.94
C HIS A 107 30.08 -5.84 -4.51
N LEU A 108 30.12 -6.99 -3.83
CA LEU A 108 29.82 -7.10 -2.40
C LEU A 108 30.82 -6.27 -1.59
N GLN A 109 30.33 -5.41 -0.72
CA GLN A 109 31.15 -4.38 -0.07
C GLN A 109 31.82 -4.87 1.21
N ASP A 110 31.13 -5.69 2.01
CA ASP A 110 31.59 -6.12 3.31
C ASP A 110 31.07 -7.51 3.69
N GLU A 111 31.55 -8.03 4.81
CA GLU A 111 31.18 -9.34 5.34
C GLU A 111 29.68 -9.48 5.66
N HIS A 112 28.95 -8.39 5.91
CA HIS A 112 27.50 -8.47 6.15
C HIS A 112 26.75 -8.70 4.85
N GLU A 113 27.18 -8.06 3.76
CA GLU A 113 26.62 -8.35 2.43
C GLU A 113 26.93 -9.79 2.01
N VAL A 114 28.13 -10.29 2.28
CA VAL A 114 28.50 -11.70 2.04
C VAL A 114 27.61 -12.65 2.84
N GLU A 115 27.46 -12.40 4.13
CA GLU A 115 26.63 -13.24 5.00
C GLU A 115 25.15 -13.19 4.61
N LEU A 116 24.64 -12.05 4.17
CA LEU A 116 23.30 -11.93 3.60
C LEU A 116 23.10 -12.86 2.40
N ILE A 117 24.04 -12.85 1.46
CA ILE A 117 23.97 -13.70 0.26
C ILE A 117 24.12 -15.18 0.63
N ARG A 118 25.02 -15.50 1.58
CA ARG A 118 25.19 -16.87 2.09
C ARG A 118 23.89 -17.43 2.68
N ASN A 119 23.18 -16.62 3.47
CA ASN A 119 21.89 -16.99 4.04
C ASN A 119 20.82 -17.21 2.95
N GLU A 120 20.81 -16.38 1.90
CA GLU A 120 19.88 -16.56 0.76
C GLU A 120 20.16 -17.87 0.02
N ARG A 121 21.43 -18.16 -0.31
CA ARG A 121 21.83 -19.44 -0.94
C ARG A 121 21.48 -20.64 -0.08
N GLN A 122 21.73 -20.57 1.22
CA GLN A 122 21.38 -21.64 2.16
C GLN A 122 19.87 -21.91 2.16
N SER A 123 19.04 -20.87 2.07
CA SER A 123 17.58 -21.02 1.99
C SER A 123 17.10 -21.67 0.69
N LEU A 124 17.91 -21.60 -0.38
CA LEU A 124 17.66 -22.20 -1.69
C LEU A 124 18.35 -23.55 -1.88
N GLY A 125 19.19 -23.98 -0.94
CA GLY A 125 19.97 -25.22 -1.03
C GLY A 125 21.12 -25.14 -2.05
N GLU A 126 21.63 -23.94 -2.32
CA GLU A 126 22.72 -23.67 -3.26
C GLU A 126 24.10 -23.75 -2.58
N ASP A 127 25.16 -23.88 -3.40
CA ASP A 127 26.55 -24.00 -2.93
C ASP A 127 27.07 -22.68 -2.33
N LEU A 128 27.79 -22.78 -1.22
CA LEU A 128 28.21 -21.64 -0.40
C LEU A 128 29.62 -21.13 -0.73
N ASP A 129 30.35 -21.83 -1.59
CA ASP A 129 31.75 -21.53 -1.87
C ASP A 129 31.91 -20.27 -2.77
N ASP A 130 33.08 -19.63 -2.64
CA ASP A 130 33.58 -18.44 -3.37
C ASP A 130 33.02 -17.04 -3.03
N LEU A 131 32.13 -16.90 -2.04
CA LEU A 131 31.64 -15.57 -1.61
C LEU A 131 32.63 -14.83 -0.70
N HIS A 132 33.00 -13.61 -1.07
CA HIS A 132 33.88 -12.72 -0.28
C HIS A 132 33.60 -11.23 -0.61
N PRO A 133 34.05 -10.28 0.22
CA PRO A 133 34.02 -8.88 -0.16
C PRO A 133 34.81 -8.69 -1.46
N GLY A 134 34.20 -8.05 -2.46
CA GLY A 134 34.75 -7.93 -3.82
C GLY A 134 34.12 -8.86 -4.86
N THR A 135 33.32 -9.87 -4.45
CA THR A 135 32.55 -10.69 -5.40
C THR A 135 31.66 -9.78 -6.28
N LEU A 136 31.75 -9.94 -7.60
CA LEU A 136 31.02 -9.12 -8.57
C LEU A 136 29.52 -9.37 -8.50
N LEU A 137 28.72 -8.30 -8.56
CA LEU A 137 27.25 -8.43 -8.59
C LEU A 137 26.76 -9.16 -9.84
N GLU A 138 27.45 -9.03 -10.97
CA GLU A 138 27.10 -9.76 -12.20
C GLU A 138 27.15 -11.29 -12.04
N SER A 139 27.91 -11.80 -11.06
CA SER A 139 27.98 -13.23 -10.76
C SER A 139 26.83 -13.74 -9.88
N LEU A 140 26.00 -12.84 -9.33
CA LEU A 140 24.91 -13.18 -8.44
C LEU A 140 23.62 -13.44 -9.22
N SER A 141 22.81 -14.36 -8.71
CA SER A 141 21.48 -14.65 -9.21
C SER A 141 20.49 -13.49 -8.97
N PRO A 142 19.35 -13.46 -9.67
CA PRO A 142 18.33 -12.43 -9.46
C PRO A 142 17.77 -12.37 -8.03
N SER A 143 17.68 -13.49 -7.29
CA SER A 143 17.18 -13.46 -5.90
C SER A 143 18.21 -12.84 -4.95
N GLU A 144 19.49 -13.18 -5.12
CA GLU A 144 20.60 -12.59 -4.37
C GLU A 144 20.72 -11.08 -4.62
N LEU A 145 20.63 -10.65 -5.89
CA LEU A 145 20.61 -9.23 -6.24
C LEU A 145 19.43 -8.48 -5.62
N GLN A 146 18.27 -9.13 -5.51
CA GLN A 146 17.09 -8.57 -4.86
C GLN A 146 17.27 -8.49 -3.34
N ALA A 147 17.77 -9.54 -2.69
CA ALA A 147 18.08 -9.54 -1.26
C ALA A 147 19.06 -8.42 -0.90
N LEU A 148 20.11 -8.25 -1.72
CA LEU A 148 21.07 -7.17 -1.57
C LEU A 148 20.44 -5.78 -1.75
N ALA A 149 19.56 -5.60 -2.74
CA ALA A 149 18.85 -4.33 -2.94
C ALA A 149 17.93 -3.99 -1.75
N VAL A 150 17.21 -4.98 -1.21
CA VAL A 150 16.39 -4.84 0.00
C VAL A 150 17.27 -4.42 1.18
N TYR A 151 18.43 -5.06 1.37
CA TYR A 151 19.37 -4.72 2.44
C TYR A 151 19.94 -3.31 2.29
N ARG A 152 20.51 -2.99 1.12
CA ARG A 152 21.11 -1.67 0.85
C ARG A 152 20.11 -0.53 0.94
N SER A 153 18.83 -0.76 0.63
CA SER A 153 17.80 0.29 0.67
C SER A 153 17.27 0.59 2.08
N ARG A 154 17.50 -0.26 3.09
CA ARG A 154 17.09 -0.02 4.49
C ARG A 154 17.68 1.28 5.07
N LYS A 155 18.85 1.70 4.57
CA LYS A 155 19.57 2.92 4.99
C LYS A 155 19.08 4.20 4.29
N LEU A 156 18.20 4.08 3.30
CA LEU A 156 17.62 5.22 2.62
C LEU A 156 16.57 5.87 3.52
N ASP A 157 16.49 7.19 3.42
CA ASP A 157 15.62 8.02 4.24
C ASP A 157 14.98 9.11 3.38
N VAL A 158 13.73 9.46 3.70
CA VAL A 158 12.99 10.49 2.96
C VAL A 158 13.62 11.86 3.16
N SER A 159 14.28 12.10 4.30
CA SER A 159 15.04 13.33 4.51
C SER A 159 16.11 13.55 3.45
N LYS A 160 16.87 12.51 3.09
CA LYS A 160 17.88 12.58 2.02
C LYS A 160 17.25 12.90 0.66
N TRP A 161 16.01 12.45 0.42
CA TRP A 161 15.26 12.78 -0.77
C TRP A 161 14.85 14.26 -0.82
N VAL A 162 14.33 14.78 0.29
CA VAL A 162 14.00 16.20 0.44
C VAL A 162 15.25 17.07 0.28
N ASP A 163 16.37 16.70 0.92
CA ASP A 163 17.63 17.44 0.84
C ASP A 163 18.15 17.52 -0.60
N ARG A 164 18.10 16.41 -1.35
CA ARG A 164 18.49 16.39 -2.76
C ARG A 164 17.64 17.35 -3.61
N LEU A 165 16.34 17.38 -3.35
CA LEU A 165 15.41 18.29 -4.04
C LEU A 165 15.66 19.77 -3.65
N ARG A 166 16.03 20.05 -2.39
CA ARG A 166 16.46 21.39 -1.96
C ARG A 166 17.72 21.84 -2.69
N THR A 167 18.73 20.97 -2.81
CA THR A 167 19.93 21.26 -3.60
C THR A 167 19.61 21.56 -5.08
N TYR A 168 18.66 20.86 -5.69
CA TYR A 168 18.22 21.20 -7.05
C TYR A 168 17.60 22.60 -7.11
N LYS A 169 16.75 22.95 -6.13
CA LYS A 169 16.09 24.26 -6.06
C LYS A 169 17.12 25.39 -5.93
N GLU A 170 18.13 25.22 -5.07
CA GLU A 170 19.21 26.19 -4.86
C GLU A 170 20.03 26.45 -6.12
N LYS A 171 20.31 25.40 -6.91
CA LYS A 171 21.09 25.51 -8.15
C LYS A 171 20.33 26.18 -9.32
N LEU A 172 19.01 26.37 -9.18
CA LEU A 172 18.17 26.95 -10.23
C LEU A 172 18.02 28.46 -10.01
N ASP A 173 19.07 29.25 -10.24
CA ASP A 173 19.03 30.71 -9.99
C ASP A 173 18.16 31.49 -11.01
N ARG A 174 18.07 31.02 -12.26
CA ARG A 174 17.40 31.75 -13.36
C ARG A 174 16.12 31.10 -13.88
N ASP A 175 15.81 29.86 -13.47
CA ASP A 175 14.62 29.13 -13.92
C ASP A 175 13.52 29.20 -12.86
N GLN A 176 12.80 30.32 -12.84
CA GLN A 176 11.71 30.57 -11.90
C GLN A 176 10.62 29.49 -11.98
N VAL A 177 10.35 28.94 -13.18
CA VAL A 177 9.30 27.94 -13.38
C VAL A 177 9.67 26.62 -12.71
N SER A 178 10.92 26.19 -12.85
CA SER A 178 11.42 24.99 -12.18
C SER A 178 11.54 25.17 -10.67
N ARG A 179 11.92 26.36 -10.18
CA ARG A 179 11.92 26.68 -8.74
C ARG A 179 10.53 26.54 -8.14
N THR A 180 9.52 27.18 -8.72
CA THR A 180 8.12 27.08 -8.25
C THR A 180 7.62 25.64 -8.28
N SER A 181 8.01 24.87 -9.30
CA SER A 181 7.64 23.44 -9.39
C SER A 181 8.23 22.63 -8.23
N LEU A 182 9.53 22.82 -7.92
CA LEU A 182 10.21 22.17 -6.80
C LEU A 182 9.66 22.61 -5.44
N GLU A 183 9.30 23.89 -5.27
CA GLU A 183 8.62 24.37 -4.05
C GLU A 183 7.33 23.59 -3.80
N GLY A 184 6.51 23.39 -4.84
CA GLY A 184 5.29 22.59 -4.71
C GLY A 184 5.53 21.12 -4.35
N VAL A 185 6.69 20.55 -4.74
CA VAL A 185 7.10 19.19 -4.34
C VAL A 185 7.54 19.18 -2.87
N LEU A 186 8.42 20.10 -2.49
CA LEU A 186 8.97 20.20 -1.14
C LEU A 186 7.87 20.39 -0.10
N LEU A 187 6.91 21.30 -0.34
CA LEU A 187 5.77 21.53 0.55
C LEU A 187 4.96 20.26 0.89
N ARG A 188 4.99 19.25 0.01
CA ARG A 188 4.27 17.98 0.22
C ARG A 188 5.15 16.90 0.85
N LEU A 189 6.44 16.88 0.54
CA LEU A 189 7.37 15.85 1.02
C LEU A 189 8.03 16.19 2.36
N GLU A 190 8.15 17.48 2.71
CA GLU A 190 8.88 17.93 3.91
C GLU A 190 8.35 17.30 5.20
N GLN A 191 7.04 17.09 5.31
CA GLN A 191 6.46 16.43 6.46
C GLN A 191 7.00 15.01 6.71
N PHE A 192 7.39 14.27 5.66
CA PHE A 192 8.02 12.95 5.80
C PHE A 192 9.47 13.03 6.25
N SER A 193 10.09 14.21 6.18
CA SER A 193 11.45 14.46 6.65
C SER A 193 11.53 15.05 8.06
N GLU A 194 10.39 15.31 8.71
CA GLU A 194 10.32 16.02 9.98
C GLU A 194 9.76 15.17 11.14
N GLY A 195 10.26 15.46 12.35
CA GLY A 195 9.69 14.98 13.61
C GLY A 195 9.45 13.47 13.69
N HIS A 196 8.24 13.10 14.11
CA HIS A 196 7.85 11.70 14.28
C HIS A 196 7.54 10.99 12.95
N MET A 197 7.17 11.73 11.90
CA MET A 197 6.94 11.17 10.56
C MET A 197 8.24 10.62 9.97
N ALA A 198 9.34 11.37 10.08
CA ALA A 198 10.67 10.88 9.69
C ALA A 198 11.08 9.63 10.47
N LYS A 199 10.76 9.59 11.77
CA LYS A 199 11.02 8.41 12.60
C LYS A 199 10.14 7.22 12.23
N GLN A 200 8.93 7.42 11.73
CA GLN A 200 8.04 6.33 11.33
C GLN A 200 8.38 5.80 9.94
N TYR A 201 8.65 6.70 8.98
CA TYR A 201 8.78 6.39 7.57
C TYR A 201 10.20 6.39 7.01
N GLY A 202 11.18 6.77 7.83
CA GLY A 202 12.60 6.79 7.48
C GLY A 202 13.32 5.48 7.73
N SER A 203 14.65 5.53 7.62
CA SER A 203 15.57 4.38 7.74
C SER A 203 15.34 3.56 9.01
N SER A 204 15.36 2.23 8.88
CA SER A 204 15.15 1.29 10.00
C SER A 204 15.81 -0.06 9.72
N ALA A 205 16.60 -0.55 10.65
CA ALA A 205 17.10 -1.93 10.71
C ALA A 205 15.98 -2.90 11.16
N SER A 206 15.04 -2.41 11.98
CA SER A 206 13.89 -3.17 12.50
C SER A 206 12.57 -2.91 11.74
N GLY A 207 12.65 -2.22 10.60
CA GLY A 207 11.47 -1.86 9.80
C GLY A 207 10.68 -3.09 9.35
N THR A 208 9.35 -2.99 9.36
CA THR A 208 8.48 -4.08 8.91
C THR A 208 8.39 -4.06 7.38
N GLY A 209 8.69 -5.20 6.74
CA GLY A 209 8.35 -5.40 5.34
C GLY A 209 6.83 -5.47 5.20
N VAL A 210 6.24 -4.45 4.56
CA VAL A 210 4.78 -4.32 4.50
C VAL A 210 4.11 -5.42 3.68
N GLU A 211 4.87 -6.07 2.80
CA GLU A 211 4.45 -7.26 2.05
C GLU A 211 4.10 -8.46 2.94
N ASP A 212 4.68 -8.57 4.14
CA ASP A 212 4.45 -9.68 5.05
C ASP A 212 3.35 -9.36 6.09
N LEU A 213 2.75 -8.16 6.02
CA LEU A 213 1.61 -7.81 6.85
C LEU A 213 0.46 -8.81 6.63
N GLY A 214 -0.06 -9.38 7.72
CA GLY A 214 -1.18 -10.32 7.69
C GLY A 214 -0.76 -11.78 7.52
N LEU A 215 0.53 -12.07 7.37
CA LEU A 215 1.04 -13.44 7.47
C LEU A 215 1.35 -13.75 8.94
N MET A 216 0.33 -14.13 9.70
CA MET A 216 0.43 -14.45 11.13
C MET A 216 0.17 -15.94 11.40
N GLY A 217 0.44 -16.35 12.63
CA GLY A 217 0.23 -17.72 13.08
C GLY A 217 1.32 -18.67 12.59
N ASN A 218 0.92 -19.88 12.21
CA ASN A 218 1.85 -20.93 11.78
C ASN A 218 2.52 -20.57 10.43
N THR A 219 3.84 -20.73 10.34
CA THR A 219 4.63 -20.48 9.12
C THR A 219 4.25 -21.36 7.93
N ASP A 220 3.70 -22.56 8.18
CA ASP A 220 3.27 -23.49 7.12
C ASP A 220 1.93 -23.07 6.50
N ASN A 221 1.08 -22.38 7.27
CA ASN A 221 -0.22 -21.88 6.81
C ASN A 221 -0.55 -20.51 7.41
N PRO A 222 0.21 -19.47 7.05
CA PRO A 222 0.07 -18.16 7.67
C PRO A 222 -1.19 -17.48 7.16
N TRP A 223 -1.93 -16.82 8.07
CA TRP A 223 -3.06 -15.97 7.73
C TRP A 223 -3.32 -14.95 8.84
N GLY A 224 -4.05 -13.88 8.55
CA GLY A 224 -4.35 -12.86 9.54
C GLY A 224 -5.09 -11.66 8.97
N VAL A 225 -5.63 -10.85 9.86
CA VAL A 225 -6.35 -9.61 9.59
C VAL A 225 -5.50 -8.44 10.10
N ILE A 226 -5.10 -7.56 9.19
CA ILE A 226 -4.41 -6.32 9.54
C ILE A 226 -5.39 -5.17 9.38
N VAL A 227 -5.56 -4.40 10.46
CA VAL A 227 -6.26 -3.13 10.41
C VAL A 227 -5.22 -2.02 10.34
N ILE A 228 -5.23 -1.27 9.23
CA ILE A 228 -4.45 -0.03 9.08
C ILE A 228 -5.37 1.15 9.32
N GLU A 229 -5.14 1.88 10.40
CA GLU A 229 -5.93 3.08 10.74
C GLU A 229 -5.24 4.34 10.23
N GLY A 230 -6.03 5.30 9.76
CA GLY A 230 -5.52 6.55 9.20
C GLY A 230 -4.99 7.53 10.25
N GLY A 231 -5.63 7.57 11.42
CA GLY A 231 -5.38 8.57 12.48
C GLY A 231 -5.89 9.96 12.07
N ALA A 232 -6.74 10.58 12.88
CA ALA A 232 -7.40 11.86 12.57
C ALA A 232 -6.42 13.01 12.30
N GLU A 233 -5.24 12.98 12.91
CA GLU A 233 -4.24 14.04 12.97
C GLU A 233 -3.31 14.10 11.76
N MET A 234 -3.34 13.10 10.88
CA MET A 234 -2.49 13.04 9.70
C MET A 234 -3.18 13.68 8.48
N ASP A 235 -2.42 14.41 7.67
CA ASP A 235 -2.92 15.12 6.49
C ASP A 235 -3.40 14.15 5.40
N GLU A 236 -4.33 14.62 4.58
CA GLU A 236 -4.97 13.79 3.57
C GLU A 236 -4.00 13.38 2.44
N TYR A 237 -3.01 14.23 2.12
CA TYR A 237 -2.01 13.91 1.10
C TYR A 237 -1.14 12.73 1.53
N SER A 238 -0.59 12.77 2.76
CA SER A 238 0.25 11.67 3.25
C SER A 238 -0.52 10.37 3.34
N LYS A 239 -1.77 10.40 3.83
CA LYS A 239 -2.65 9.22 3.84
C LYS A 239 -2.83 8.66 2.43
N ALA A 240 -3.21 9.50 1.46
CA ALA A 240 -3.43 9.05 0.09
C ALA A 240 -2.15 8.47 -0.54
N ALA A 241 -0.99 9.11 -0.35
CA ALA A 241 0.29 8.66 -0.87
C ALA A 241 0.71 7.31 -0.28
N LEU A 242 0.66 7.17 1.05
CA LEU A 242 1.07 5.95 1.75
C LEU A 242 0.13 4.78 1.48
N LEU A 243 -1.19 4.99 1.51
CA LEU A 243 -2.14 3.91 1.20
C LEU A 243 -2.03 3.45 -0.25
N SER A 244 -1.84 4.39 -1.18
CA SER A 244 -1.64 4.04 -2.58
C SER A 244 -0.36 3.23 -2.76
N LEU A 245 0.71 3.61 -2.07
CA LEU A 245 1.98 2.88 -2.09
C LEU A 245 1.82 1.49 -1.46
N LEU A 246 1.21 1.39 -0.28
CA LEU A 246 0.96 0.12 0.41
C LEU A 246 0.14 -0.83 -0.46
N ALA A 247 -0.99 -0.38 -1.00
CA ALA A 247 -1.83 -1.20 -1.88
C ALA A 247 -1.08 -1.65 -3.14
N SER A 248 -0.25 -0.78 -3.73
CA SER A 248 0.54 -1.11 -4.92
C SER A 248 1.67 -2.09 -4.63
N ILE A 249 2.27 -2.04 -3.44
CA ILE A 249 3.25 -3.04 -2.97
C ILE A 249 2.55 -4.38 -2.81
N LEU A 250 1.46 -4.42 -2.04
CA LEU A 250 0.71 -5.65 -1.75
C LEU A 250 0.22 -6.33 -3.05
N TYR A 251 -0.33 -5.56 -3.98
CA TYR A 251 -0.75 -6.08 -5.29
C TYR A 251 0.44 -6.62 -6.10
N SER A 252 1.53 -5.86 -6.20
CA SER A 252 2.70 -6.28 -6.97
C SER A 252 3.39 -7.51 -6.37
N ASP A 253 3.39 -7.61 -5.03
CA ASP A 253 3.89 -8.77 -4.29
C ASP A 253 3.03 -10.00 -4.55
N ALA A 254 1.69 -9.86 -4.54
CA ALA A 254 0.76 -10.95 -4.86
C ALA A 254 0.96 -11.50 -6.29
N VAL A 255 1.28 -10.64 -7.26
CA VAL A 255 1.62 -11.06 -8.64
C VAL A 255 2.82 -12.01 -8.64
N THR A 256 3.86 -11.70 -7.88
CA THR A 256 5.06 -12.55 -7.79
C THR A 256 4.80 -13.82 -6.96
N ARG A 257 4.09 -13.72 -5.83
CA ARG A 257 3.65 -14.88 -5.03
C ARG A 257 2.86 -15.89 -5.85
N ARG A 258 2.01 -15.41 -6.77
CA ARG A 258 1.27 -16.31 -7.66
C ARG A 258 2.22 -17.16 -8.53
N ARG A 259 3.33 -16.59 -8.99
CA ARG A 259 4.34 -17.33 -9.77
C ARG A 259 5.10 -18.31 -8.88
N GLU A 260 5.51 -17.88 -7.70
CA GLU A 260 6.14 -18.75 -6.70
C GLU A 260 5.23 -19.92 -6.30
N ALA A 261 3.92 -19.70 -6.23
CA ALA A 261 2.96 -20.75 -5.92
C ALA A 261 2.82 -21.80 -7.03
N LEU A 262 3.09 -21.45 -8.29
CA LEU A 262 3.21 -22.45 -9.36
C LEU A 262 4.45 -23.34 -9.17
N GLY A 263 5.46 -22.85 -8.44
CA GLY A 263 6.65 -23.60 -8.02
C GLY A 263 6.49 -24.34 -6.68
N GLY A 264 5.28 -24.40 -6.11
CA GLY A 264 4.98 -25.19 -4.91
C GLY A 264 4.96 -24.40 -3.59
N LYS A 265 5.27 -23.09 -3.58
CA LYS A 265 5.11 -22.27 -2.36
C LYS A 265 3.63 -22.02 -2.06
N HIS A 266 3.23 -22.08 -0.80
CA HIS A 266 1.85 -21.76 -0.40
C HIS A 266 1.74 -20.32 0.10
N PHE A 267 0.73 -19.61 -0.38
CA PHE A 267 0.38 -18.27 0.12
C PHE A 267 -1.15 -18.16 0.23
N PRO A 268 -1.68 -17.62 1.35
CA PRO A 268 -3.11 -17.38 1.47
C PRO A 268 -3.60 -16.38 0.41
N PRO A 269 -4.87 -16.47 -0.04
CA PRO A 269 -5.50 -15.40 -0.80
C PRO A 269 -5.45 -14.07 -0.05
N MET A 270 -5.10 -12.99 -0.75
CA MET A 270 -5.06 -11.66 -0.16
C MET A 270 -6.39 -10.94 -0.40
N GLN A 271 -6.97 -10.34 0.64
CA GLN A 271 -8.17 -9.51 0.54
C GLN A 271 -7.84 -8.10 1.06
N ILE A 272 -8.04 -7.08 0.23
CA ILE A 272 -7.79 -5.68 0.60
C ILE A 272 -9.11 -4.93 0.61
N PHE A 273 -9.47 -4.39 1.77
CA PHE A 273 -10.69 -3.60 1.97
C PHE A 273 -10.33 -2.11 2.03
N PHE A 274 -10.90 -1.33 1.12
CA PHE A 274 -10.74 0.11 1.05
C PHE A 274 -11.98 0.80 1.63
N GLU A 275 -11.84 1.36 2.83
CA GLU A 275 -12.81 2.27 3.40
C GLU A 275 -12.59 3.70 2.86
N GLU A 276 -13.66 4.44 2.60
CA GLU A 276 -13.61 5.78 1.96
C GLU A 276 -12.83 5.79 0.64
N ALA A 277 -13.02 4.74 -0.17
CA ALA A 277 -12.21 4.48 -1.36
C ALA A 277 -12.21 5.64 -2.38
N ASN A 278 -13.29 6.43 -2.46
CA ASN A 278 -13.36 7.61 -3.33
C ASN A 278 -12.19 8.58 -3.09
N LYS A 279 -11.74 8.77 -1.84
CA LYS A 279 -10.63 9.67 -1.52
C LYS A 279 -9.26 9.08 -1.85
N VAL A 280 -9.09 7.77 -1.61
CA VAL A 280 -7.83 7.06 -1.91
C VAL A 280 -7.61 6.95 -3.42
N LEU A 281 -8.67 6.66 -4.18
CA LEU A 281 -8.58 6.35 -5.61
C LEU A 281 -8.48 7.59 -6.52
N THR A 282 -8.89 8.76 -6.04
CA THR A 282 -8.96 9.99 -6.87
C THR A 282 -7.88 11.04 -6.52
N GLY A 283 -7.21 10.90 -5.38
CA GLY A 283 -6.16 11.83 -4.91
C GLY A 283 -6.70 13.16 -4.36
N VAL A 284 -5.93 13.83 -3.51
CA VAL A 284 -6.40 15.05 -2.80
C VAL A 284 -6.28 16.30 -3.66
N SER A 285 -7.29 17.17 -3.61
CA SER A 285 -7.24 18.47 -4.27
C SER A 285 -6.42 19.45 -3.44
N GLY A 286 -5.21 19.79 -3.89
CA GLY A 286 -4.43 20.89 -3.30
C GLY A 286 -5.03 22.24 -3.68
N GLY A 287 -5.31 23.10 -2.69
CA GLY A 287 -5.98 24.41 -2.82
C GLY A 287 -5.25 25.50 -3.61
N ALA A 288 -4.46 25.16 -4.63
CA ALA A 288 -3.77 26.12 -5.50
C ALA A 288 -3.74 25.70 -6.98
N ALA A 289 -4.53 24.70 -7.40
CA ALA A 289 -4.62 24.27 -8.80
C ALA A 289 -6.09 24.15 -9.22
N SER A 290 -6.80 25.27 -9.25
CA SER A 290 -8.19 25.36 -9.71
C SER A 290 -8.33 25.55 -11.23
N ASP A 291 -7.32 25.20 -12.04
CA ASP A 291 -7.33 25.54 -13.47
C ASP A 291 -6.90 24.42 -14.43
N GLN A 292 -6.92 23.16 -13.98
CA GLN A 292 -6.92 22.03 -14.91
C GLN A 292 -8.33 21.47 -14.97
N GLY A 293 -9.00 21.81 -16.08
CA GLY A 293 -10.33 21.31 -16.41
C GLY A 293 -10.41 19.80 -16.27
N SER A 294 -11.62 19.33 -15.98
CA SER A 294 -12.07 17.95 -15.99
C SER A 294 -11.98 17.34 -17.39
N GLY A 295 -10.77 17.28 -17.95
CA GLY A 295 -10.47 16.61 -19.20
C GLY A 295 -10.17 15.13 -18.94
N GLU A 296 -10.74 14.27 -19.77
CA GLU A 296 -10.66 12.80 -19.78
C GLU A 296 -9.24 12.22 -19.98
N SER A 297 -8.16 12.94 -19.68
CA SER A 297 -6.83 12.33 -19.55
C SER A 297 -6.77 11.62 -18.19
N GLY A 298 -7.19 10.35 -18.19
CA GLY A 298 -7.34 9.53 -17.00
C GLY A 298 -6.16 9.64 -16.03
N ASN A 299 -6.46 9.90 -14.76
CA ASN A 299 -5.48 9.88 -13.68
C ASN A 299 -4.72 8.53 -13.72
N PRO A 300 -3.38 8.52 -13.91
CA PRO A 300 -2.60 7.29 -14.03
C PRO A 300 -2.79 6.31 -12.85
N VAL A 301 -3.09 6.82 -11.65
CA VAL A 301 -3.41 5.99 -10.47
C VAL A 301 -4.80 5.39 -10.55
N SER A 302 -5.79 6.13 -11.04
CA SER A 302 -7.11 5.55 -11.35
C SER A 302 -6.97 4.42 -12.37
N HIS A 303 -6.10 4.56 -13.37
CA HIS A 303 -5.83 3.49 -14.33
C HIS A 303 -5.07 2.31 -13.71
N LEU A 304 -4.10 2.58 -12.83
CA LEU A 304 -3.39 1.55 -12.07
C LEU A 304 -4.39 0.73 -11.23
N PHE A 305 -5.22 1.39 -10.41
CA PHE A 305 -6.23 0.72 -9.60
C PHE A 305 -7.27 0.00 -10.47
N GLN A 306 -7.78 0.59 -11.55
CA GLN A 306 -8.66 -0.12 -12.48
C GLN A 306 -8.04 -1.41 -13.01
N THR A 307 -6.73 -1.39 -13.32
CA THR A 307 -6.00 -2.59 -13.73
C THR A 307 -5.94 -3.61 -12.59
N MET A 308 -5.67 -3.16 -11.36
CA MET A 308 -5.67 -4.05 -10.19
C MET A 308 -7.03 -4.75 -9.99
N TRP A 309 -8.14 -4.03 -10.12
CA TRP A 309 -9.49 -4.61 -10.00
C TRP A 309 -9.82 -5.60 -11.11
N ARG A 310 -9.41 -5.31 -12.34
CA ARG A 310 -9.65 -6.19 -13.49
C ARG A 310 -8.83 -7.49 -13.42
N ASP A 311 -7.58 -7.39 -12.96
CA ASP A 311 -6.62 -8.48 -13.04
C ASP A 311 -6.38 -9.22 -11.71
N GLY A 312 -6.85 -8.69 -10.57
CA GLY A 312 -6.57 -9.22 -9.23
C GLY A 312 -6.88 -10.71 -9.04
N ARG A 313 -8.00 -11.19 -9.61
CA ARG A 313 -8.39 -12.61 -9.57
C ARG A 313 -7.30 -13.54 -10.11
N LYS A 314 -6.52 -13.11 -11.13
CA LYS A 314 -5.43 -13.91 -11.72
C LYS A 314 -4.30 -14.18 -10.72
N TYR A 315 -4.15 -13.28 -9.74
CA TYR A 315 -3.06 -13.27 -8.77
C TYR A 315 -3.51 -13.61 -7.35
N ASN A 316 -4.75 -14.09 -7.18
CA ASN A 316 -5.32 -14.42 -5.87
C ASN A 316 -5.34 -13.23 -4.89
N VAL A 317 -5.52 -12.01 -5.43
CA VAL A 317 -5.73 -10.78 -4.67
C VAL A 317 -7.10 -10.22 -5.00
N PHE A 318 -7.93 -10.04 -3.98
CA PHE A 318 -9.31 -9.58 -4.10
C PHE A 318 -9.44 -8.20 -3.44
N LEU A 319 -10.03 -7.27 -4.18
CA LEU A 319 -10.10 -5.86 -3.80
C LEU A 319 -11.56 -5.48 -3.55
N HIS A 320 -11.82 -4.90 -2.38
CA HIS A 320 -13.16 -4.61 -1.88
C HIS A 320 -13.29 -3.11 -1.59
N LEU A 321 -14.38 -2.50 -2.03
CA LEU A 321 -14.63 -1.07 -1.84
C LEU A 321 -15.80 -0.87 -0.90
N MET A 322 -15.62 0.05 0.02
CA MET A 322 -16.69 0.52 0.90
C MET A 322 -16.84 2.02 0.70
N ALA A 323 -17.98 2.43 0.16
CA ALA A 323 -18.28 3.82 -0.15
C ALA A 323 -19.72 4.16 0.23
N GLN A 324 -19.92 5.40 0.70
CA GLN A 324 -21.24 5.94 0.99
C GLN A 324 -21.91 6.49 -0.27
N THR A 325 -21.10 7.05 -1.19
CA THR A 325 -21.56 7.67 -2.44
C THR A 325 -20.97 6.89 -3.63
N VAL A 326 -21.79 6.08 -4.29
CA VAL A 326 -21.34 5.22 -5.41
C VAL A 326 -20.98 6.04 -6.64
N SER A 327 -21.67 7.16 -6.86
CA SER A 327 -21.46 8.06 -7.99
C SER A 327 -20.12 8.80 -7.99
N GLU A 328 -19.38 8.79 -6.87
CA GLU A 328 -18.03 9.33 -6.78
C GLU A 328 -16.94 8.30 -7.12
N LEU A 329 -17.31 7.02 -7.27
CA LEU A 329 -16.35 5.97 -7.61
C LEU A 329 -15.99 6.00 -9.10
N PRO A 330 -14.74 5.68 -9.46
CA PRO A 330 -14.36 5.52 -10.86
C PRO A 330 -15.20 4.43 -11.54
N SER A 331 -15.81 4.75 -12.69
CA SER A 331 -16.73 3.86 -13.41
C SER A 331 -16.10 2.51 -13.77
N GLY A 332 -14.83 2.50 -14.19
CA GLY A 332 -14.10 1.28 -14.52
C GLY A 332 -13.83 0.36 -13.33
N ILE A 333 -13.79 0.91 -12.10
CA ILE A 333 -13.66 0.12 -10.88
C ILE A 333 -15.02 -0.48 -10.51
N LEU A 334 -16.07 0.34 -10.54
CA LEU A 334 -17.44 -0.11 -10.23
C LEU A 334 -17.87 -1.25 -11.17
N SER A 335 -17.61 -1.13 -12.48
CA SER A 335 -17.92 -2.17 -13.46
C SER A 335 -17.13 -3.47 -13.28
N SER A 336 -15.97 -3.39 -12.63
CA SER A 336 -15.13 -4.56 -12.32
C SER A 336 -15.58 -5.28 -11.03
N CYS A 337 -16.48 -4.69 -10.24
CA CYS A 337 -17.02 -5.30 -9.03
C CYS A 337 -18.13 -6.30 -9.36
N ALA A 338 -17.76 -7.58 -9.44
CA ALA A 338 -18.71 -8.66 -9.72
C ALA A 338 -19.68 -8.94 -8.56
N ASN A 339 -19.22 -8.70 -7.33
CA ASN A 339 -20.02 -8.84 -6.11
C ASN A 339 -20.40 -7.45 -5.60
N VAL A 340 -21.66 -7.26 -5.23
CA VAL A 340 -22.12 -6.01 -4.63
C VAL A 340 -23.04 -6.28 -3.44
N PHE A 341 -22.81 -5.53 -2.36
CA PHE A 341 -23.68 -5.45 -1.21
C PHE A 341 -24.22 -4.03 -1.11
N VAL A 342 -25.52 -3.89 -1.29
CA VAL A 342 -26.19 -2.59 -1.32
C VAL A 342 -27.02 -2.41 -0.06
N PHE A 343 -26.64 -1.40 0.71
CA PHE A 343 -27.43 -0.89 1.83
C PHE A 343 -28.28 0.31 1.39
N GLN A 344 -28.99 0.92 2.33
CA GLN A 344 -29.82 2.08 2.05
C GLN A 344 -28.99 3.20 1.39
N THR A 345 -29.43 3.69 0.23
CA THR A 345 -28.90 4.92 -0.40
C THR A 345 -30.03 5.92 -0.66
N LYS A 346 -29.80 7.17 -0.29
CA LYS A 346 -30.78 8.25 -0.47
C LYS A 346 -30.58 9.01 -1.79
N ASP A 347 -29.37 8.98 -2.35
CA ASP A 347 -29.06 9.73 -3.56
C ASP A 347 -29.75 9.11 -4.79
N PRO A 348 -30.57 9.86 -5.55
CA PRO A 348 -31.08 9.41 -6.84
C PRO A 348 -30.00 8.91 -7.81
N LYS A 349 -28.84 9.58 -7.89
CA LYS A 349 -27.76 9.23 -8.83
C LYS A 349 -27.15 7.87 -8.50
N ASP A 350 -26.89 7.61 -7.22
CA ASP A 350 -26.37 6.31 -6.77
C ASP A 350 -27.34 5.18 -7.10
N ARG A 351 -28.64 5.41 -6.88
CA ARG A 351 -29.67 4.41 -7.22
C ARG A 351 -29.69 4.09 -8.71
N ASP A 352 -29.48 5.10 -9.56
CA ASP A 352 -29.42 4.91 -11.01
C ASP A 352 -28.17 4.15 -11.46
N LEU A 353 -27.07 4.24 -10.70
CA LEU A 353 -25.88 3.41 -10.93
C LEU A 353 -26.03 1.99 -10.38
N ILE A 354 -26.71 1.81 -9.26
CA ILE A 354 -26.88 0.52 -8.60
C ILE A 354 -27.86 -0.38 -9.37
N LEU A 355 -28.98 0.14 -9.88
CA LEU A 355 -30.02 -0.68 -10.51
C LEU A 355 -29.50 -1.56 -11.67
N PRO A 356 -28.69 -1.02 -12.62
CA PRO A 356 -28.09 -1.84 -13.66
C PRO A 356 -27.19 -2.94 -13.10
N HIS A 357 -26.45 -2.66 -12.02
CA HIS A 357 -25.64 -3.67 -11.35
C HIS A 357 -26.49 -4.80 -10.77
N LEU A 358 -27.72 -4.52 -10.34
CA LEU A 358 -28.70 -5.52 -9.90
C LEU A 358 -29.44 -6.22 -11.05
N GLY A 359 -29.10 -5.94 -12.31
CA GLY A 359 -29.81 -6.49 -13.47
C GLY A 359 -31.24 -5.92 -13.61
N ARG A 360 -31.46 -4.68 -13.18
CA ARG A 360 -32.74 -3.98 -13.26
C ARG A 360 -32.60 -2.70 -14.08
N SER A 361 -33.63 -2.39 -14.87
CA SER A 361 -33.69 -1.15 -15.65
C SER A 361 -33.72 0.07 -14.72
N GLU A 362 -32.86 1.05 -14.99
CA GLU A 362 -32.84 2.37 -14.36
C GLU A 362 -33.82 3.34 -15.03
N LYS A 363 -34.30 3.02 -16.23
CA LYS A 363 -35.22 3.85 -17.03
C LYS A 363 -36.61 3.21 -17.18
N GLY A 364 -37.62 4.06 -17.40
CA GLY A 364 -38.99 3.66 -17.70
C GLY A 364 -39.87 3.45 -16.46
N LEU A 365 -41.05 2.85 -16.68
CA LEU A 365 -42.06 2.60 -15.63
C LEU A 365 -41.86 1.25 -14.89
N VAL A 366 -41.03 0.37 -15.45
CA VAL A 366 -40.72 -0.96 -14.89
C VAL A 366 -39.61 -0.83 -13.84
N ASN A 367 -39.61 -1.69 -12.81
CA ASN A 367 -38.63 -1.73 -11.72
C ASN A 367 -38.56 -0.49 -10.80
N THR A 368 -39.52 0.43 -10.91
CA THR A 368 -39.61 1.62 -10.05
C THR A 368 -39.69 1.27 -8.56
N GLU A 369 -40.25 0.11 -8.21
CA GLU A 369 -40.30 -0.40 -6.84
C GLU A 369 -38.92 -0.74 -6.27
N TYR A 370 -37.98 -1.24 -7.09
CA TYR A 370 -36.59 -1.47 -6.64
C TYR A 370 -35.91 -0.15 -6.32
N LYS A 371 -36.08 0.87 -7.18
CA LYS A 371 -35.55 2.23 -6.94
C LYS A 371 -36.11 2.86 -5.66
N ARG A 372 -37.39 2.63 -5.36
CA ARG A 372 -38.04 3.06 -4.11
C ARG A 372 -37.51 2.27 -2.92
N TYR A 373 -37.32 0.96 -3.05
CA TYR A 373 -36.83 0.11 -1.98
C TYR A 373 -35.39 0.43 -1.58
N LEU A 374 -34.49 0.72 -2.54
CA LEU A 374 -33.12 1.17 -2.28
C LEU A 374 -33.05 2.38 -1.32
N ALA A 375 -34.06 3.26 -1.36
CA ALA A 375 -34.16 4.43 -0.49
C ALA A 375 -34.64 4.13 0.94
N ARG A 376 -35.13 2.92 1.20
CA ARG A 376 -35.77 2.52 2.47
C ARG A 376 -35.34 1.14 3.00
N ILE A 377 -34.24 0.58 2.49
CA ILE A 377 -33.70 -0.69 3.02
C ILE A 377 -33.48 -0.52 4.53
N PRO A 378 -34.02 -1.42 5.39
CA PRO A 378 -33.75 -1.35 6.82
C PRO A 378 -32.26 -1.57 7.09
N ARG A 379 -31.71 -0.90 8.12
CA ARG A 379 -30.27 -0.96 8.45
C ARG A 379 -29.70 -2.36 8.66
N THR A 380 -30.54 -3.33 9.00
CA THR A 380 -30.16 -4.72 9.26
C THR A 380 -30.20 -5.60 8.01
N TYR A 381 -30.55 -5.05 6.85
CA TYR A 381 -30.67 -5.76 5.59
C TYR A 381 -29.76 -5.15 4.53
N ALA A 382 -29.39 -5.98 3.56
CA ALA A 382 -28.70 -5.57 2.35
C ALA A 382 -29.26 -6.34 1.16
N ILE A 383 -29.19 -5.75 -0.03
CA ILE A 383 -29.32 -6.52 -1.27
C ILE A 383 -27.93 -7.02 -1.62
N ALA A 384 -27.77 -8.33 -1.73
CA ALA A 384 -26.55 -8.95 -2.21
C ALA A 384 -26.76 -9.44 -3.64
N LYS A 385 -25.82 -9.12 -4.52
CA LYS A 385 -25.67 -9.80 -5.79
C LYS A 385 -24.25 -10.36 -5.86
N LEU A 386 -24.16 -11.67 -5.98
CA LEU A 386 -22.91 -12.38 -6.11
C LEU A 386 -22.69 -12.70 -7.59
N GLY A 387 -21.47 -12.48 -8.06
CA GLY A 387 -21.08 -12.69 -9.44
C GLY A 387 -20.66 -14.13 -9.73
N TYR A 388 -20.59 -14.45 -11.02
CA TYR A 388 -20.10 -15.70 -11.60
C TYR A 388 -20.91 -16.95 -11.22
N SER A 389 -21.92 -17.22 -12.04
CA SER A 389 -22.62 -18.49 -12.12
C SER A 389 -22.91 -18.79 -13.59
N ASP A 390 -22.97 -20.06 -13.93
CA ASP A 390 -23.45 -20.59 -15.21
C ASP A 390 -24.99 -20.63 -15.30
N ASP A 391 -25.67 -20.64 -14.15
CA ASP A 391 -27.12 -20.50 -14.06
C ASP A 391 -27.52 -19.07 -13.64
N VAL A 392 -28.41 -18.49 -14.45
CA VAL A 392 -29.00 -17.15 -14.25
C VAL A 392 -29.73 -17.05 -12.91
N PHE A 393 -30.30 -18.13 -12.41
CA PHE A 393 -30.97 -18.16 -11.11
C PHE A 393 -30.05 -17.69 -9.98
N TRP A 394 -28.78 -18.12 -9.99
CA TRP A 394 -27.79 -17.72 -8.98
C TRP A 394 -27.21 -16.30 -9.21
N LEU A 395 -27.53 -15.66 -10.33
CA LEU A 395 -27.14 -14.28 -10.62
C LEU A 395 -28.17 -13.25 -10.15
N GLU A 396 -29.37 -13.70 -9.75
CA GLU A 396 -30.42 -12.82 -9.26
C GLU A 396 -30.05 -12.18 -7.92
N PRO A 397 -30.34 -10.89 -7.71
CA PRO A 397 -30.09 -10.23 -6.45
C PRO A 397 -31.01 -10.78 -5.35
N VAL A 398 -30.43 -11.02 -4.19
CA VAL A 398 -31.13 -11.55 -3.01
C VAL A 398 -31.16 -10.53 -1.88
N LEU A 399 -32.30 -10.44 -1.19
CA LEU A 399 -32.40 -9.68 0.05
C LEU A 399 -31.82 -10.54 1.17
N VAL A 400 -30.72 -10.09 1.76
CA VAL A 400 -30.05 -10.77 2.87
C VAL A 400 -30.16 -9.97 4.15
N ARG A 401 -30.10 -10.67 5.27
CA ARG A 401 -29.93 -10.08 6.60
C ARG A 401 -28.53 -10.46 7.10
N PRO A 402 -27.51 -9.59 6.93
CA PRO A 402 -26.16 -9.88 7.40
C PRO A 402 -26.16 -10.21 8.90
N MET A 403 -25.30 -11.14 9.30
CA MET A 403 -25.06 -11.43 10.71
C MET A 403 -24.37 -10.21 11.34
N ILE A 404 -24.99 -9.63 12.37
CA ILE A 404 -24.44 -8.47 13.07
C ILE A 404 -23.47 -8.97 14.13
N ILE A 405 -22.18 -8.78 13.91
CA ILE A 405 -21.14 -9.06 14.90
C ILE A 405 -21.15 -7.90 15.92
N ARG A 406 -21.50 -8.21 17.16
CA ARG A 406 -21.45 -7.26 18.27
C ARG A 406 -20.19 -7.48 19.08
N SER A 407 -19.21 -6.61 18.88
CA SER A 407 -17.97 -6.60 19.66
C SER A 407 -17.72 -5.20 20.21
N ASN A 408 -17.19 -5.13 21.43
CA ASN A 408 -16.76 -3.88 22.02
C ASN A 408 -15.54 -3.35 21.30
N GLU A 409 -15.48 -2.04 21.14
CA GLU A 409 -14.33 -1.37 20.58
C GLU A 409 -13.21 -1.33 21.63
N PRO A 410 -12.03 -1.92 21.36
CA PRO A 410 -10.91 -1.82 22.28
C PRO A 410 -10.37 -0.39 22.34
N SER A 411 -9.98 0.01 23.53
CA SER A 411 -9.17 1.20 23.79
C SER A 411 -7.72 0.99 23.37
N ASP A 412 -6.99 2.10 23.18
CA ASP A 412 -5.56 2.10 22.90
C ASP A 412 -4.74 1.34 23.97
N LEU A 413 -5.18 1.38 25.23
CA LEU A 413 -4.56 0.63 26.32
C LEU A 413 -4.76 -0.88 26.14
N GLU A 414 -5.98 -1.32 25.82
CA GLU A 414 -6.28 -2.73 25.56
C GLU A 414 -5.52 -3.26 24.34
N ILE A 415 -5.44 -2.45 23.27
CA ILE A 415 -4.64 -2.77 22.07
C ILE A 415 -3.17 -2.98 22.46
N THR A 416 -2.63 -2.08 23.28
CA THR A 416 -1.23 -2.15 23.71
C THR A 416 -0.97 -3.33 24.64
N GLN A 417 -1.91 -3.66 25.53
CA GLN A 417 -1.81 -4.82 26.41
C GLN A 417 -1.83 -6.13 25.62
N GLU A 418 -2.66 -6.22 24.58
CA GLU A 418 -2.85 -7.46 23.83
C GLU A 418 -1.80 -7.65 22.74
N LEU A 419 -1.46 -6.60 22.00
CA LEU A 419 -0.57 -6.67 20.83
C LEU A 419 0.84 -6.11 21.10
N GLY A 420 1.05 -5.43 22.24
CA GLY A 420 2.26 -4.69 22.58
C GLY A 420 2.24 -3.23 22.14
N ALA A 421 3.25 -2.45 22.55
CA ALA A 421 3.52 -1.12 21.99
C ALA A 421 4.52 -1.22 20.82
N VAL A 422 4.51 -0.24 19.92
CA VAL A 422 5.52 -0.13 18.86
C VAL A 422 6.27 1.18 19.05
N SER A 423 7.57 1.09 19.34
CA SER A 423 8.39 2.28 19.51
C SER A 423 8.89 2.82 18.17
N LEU A 424 8.91 4.14 18.04
CA LEU A 424 9.60 4.86 16.97
C LEU A 424 11.03 5.27 17.35
N GLU A 425 11.49 4.92 18.55
CA GLU A 425 12.86 5.17 18.95
C GLU A 425 13.83 4.33 18.11
N ARG A 426 14.92 4.96 17.70
CA ARG A 426 15.99 4.27 16.99
C ARG A 426 16.65 3.30 17.95
N THR A 427 16.66 2.03 17.57
CA THR A 427 17.42 1.00 18.26
C THR A 427 18.93 1.28 18.14
N ALA A 428 19.75 0.68 19.01
CA ALA A 428 21.21 0.78 18.89
C ALA A 428 21.70 0.36 17.48
N SER A 429 21.05 -0.64 16.89
CA SER A 429 21.30 -1.09 15.52
C SER A 429 20.97 -0.02 14.46
N ASP A 430 19.89 0.73 14.63
CA ASP A 430 19.53 1.85 13.74
C ASP A 430 20.56 2.99 13.80
N ILE A 431 21.09 3.26 15.01
CA ILE A 431 22.11 4.30 15.24
C ILE A 431 23.46 3.87 14.63
N LEU A 432 23.85 2.62 14.80
CA LEU A 432 25.08 2.09 14.23
C LEU A 432 25.04 2.02 12.70
N ALA A 433 23.88 1.69 12.12
CA ALA A 433 23.68 1.69 10.67
C ALA A 433 23.73 3.10 10.04
N THR A 434 23.41 4.14 10.80
CA THR A 434 23.45 5.54 10.34
C THR A 434 24.83 6.20 10.52
N ASN A 435 25.63 5.79 11.50
CA ASN A 435 26.92 6.41 11.82
C ASN A 435 28.14 5.87 11.05
N ARG A 436 28.03 4.75 10.33
CA ARG A 436 29.15 4.18 9.55
C ARG A 436 29.35 4.83 8.16
N SER A 437 28.67 5.94 7.87
CA SER A 437 28.73 6.65 6.59
C SER A 437 29.45 8.01 6.66
N HIS A 438 30.46 8.14 7.53
CA HIS A 438 31.39 9.26 7.52
C HIS A 438 32.80 8.79 7.19
#